data_AF-A0A924DYA1-F1
#
_entry.id   AF-A0A924DYA1-F1
#
_cell.length_a   1.000
_cell.length_b   1.000
_cell.length_c   1.000
_cell.angle_alpha   90.00
_cell.angle_beta   90.00
_cell.angle_gamma   90.00
#
_symmetry.space_group_name_H-M   'P 1'
#
loop_
_entity.id
_entity.type
_entity.pdbx_description
1 polymer ?
#
loop_
_entity_poly.entity_id
_entity_poly.type
_entity_poly.pdbx_seq_one_letter_code
_entity_poly.pdbx_strand_id
1 'polypeptide(L)' 'MLMKALNLTPPVDPIDDQVRLMLQTGRTIEAIKLVRASQGLGLKDAKDYVDALQDTRAKP' A
#
# COMPACT_ATOMS: atom_id res chain seq x y z
N MET A 1 -31.59 -18.07 7.71
CA MET A 1 -30.82 -18.39 6.50
C MET A 1 -29.38 -17.93 6.70
N LEU A 2 -28.46 -18.88 6.88
CA LEU A 2 -27.01 -18.62 6.82
C LEU A 2 -26.58 -18.42 5.37
N MET A 3 -25.71 -17.45 5.10
CA MET A 3 -24.47 -17.62 4.34
C MET A 3 -23.79 -16.27 4.08
N LYS A 4 -22.64 -16.05 4.73
CA LYS A 4 -21.43 -15.50 4.11
C LYS A 4 -20.28 -15.57 5.13
N ALA A 5 -19.59 -16.69 5.11
CA ALA A 5 -18.24 -16.79 5.61
C ALA A 5 -17.26 -16.59 4.44
N LEU A 6 -16.05 -16.16 4.76
CA LEU A 6 -14.85 -16.00 3.91
C LEU A 6 -14.73 -14.73 3.05
N ASN A 7 -14.19 -13.67 3.67
CA ASN A 7 -13.13 -12.88 3.04
C ASN A 7 -11.96 -12.84 4.05
N LEU A 8 -11.09 -13.85 4.00
CA LEU A 8 -9.90 -14.00 4.86
C LEU A 8 -8.65 -13.29 4.30
N THR A 9 -8.82 -12.36 3.37
CA THR A 9 -7.77 -11.44 2.94
C THR A 9 -8.13 -10.05 3.44
N PRO A 10 -7.23 -9.32 4.14
CA PRO A 10 -7.43 -7.89 4.31
C PRO A 10 -7.65 -7.28 2.92
N PRO A 11 -8.51 -6.26 2.77
CA PRO A 11 -8.66 -5.56 1.51
C PRO A 11 -7.31 -4.92 1.18
N VAL A 12 -6.47 -5.66 0.46
CA VAL A 12 -5.25 -5.13 -0.15
C VAL A 12 -5.76 -4.17 -1.21
N ASP A 13 -5.52 -2.89 -0.99
CA ASP A 13 -5.82 -1.90 -2.01
C ASP A 13 -5.03 -2.30 -3.27
N PRO A 14 -5.63 -2.30 -4.47
CA PRO A 14 -4.92 -2.64 -5.71
C PRO A 14 -3.61 -1.85 -5.93
N ILE A 15 -3.43 -0.73 -5.22
CA ILE A 15 -2.20 0.05 -5.26
C ILE A 15 -1.08 -0.47 -4.36
N ASP A 16 -1.39 -1.27 -3.34
CA ASP A 16 -0.41 -1.79 -2.38
C ASP A 16 0.65 -2.66 -3.06
N ASP A 17 0.22 -3.55 -3.95
CA ASP A 17 1.13 -4.43 -4.69
C ASP A 17 2.07 -3.64 -5.60
N GLN A 18 1.55 -2.58 -6.23
CA GLN A 18 2.36 -1.68 -7.07
C GLN A 18 3.36 -0.89 -6.23
N VAL A 19 2.93 -0.35 -5.09
CA VAL A 19 3.81 0.34 -4.15
C VAL A 19 4.89 -0.61 -3.64
N ARG A 20 4.54 -1.84 -3.25
CA ARG A 20 5.49 -2.87 -2.80
C ARG A 20 6.51 -3.22 -3.88
N LEU A 21 6.09 -3.37 -5.14
CA LEU A 21 6.99 -3.62 -6.26
C LEU A 21 7.94 -2.44 -6.50
N MET A 22 7.44 -1.21 -6.45
CA MET A 22 8.26 0.00 -6.58
C MET A 22 9.30 0.07 -5.46
N LEU A 23 8.90 -0.18 -4.21
CA LEU A 23 9.79 -0.23 -3.05
C LEU A 23 10.87 -1.32 -3.19
N GLN A 24 10.52 -2.52 -3.67
CA GLN A 24 11.48 -3.61 -3.93
C GLN A 24 12.56 -3.21 -4.94
N THR A 25 12.22 -2.35 -5.89
CA THR A 25 13.13 -1.83 -6.93
C THR A 25 13.80 -0.50 -6.58
N GLY A 26 13.66 -0.01 -5.33
CA GLY A 26 14.26 1.26 -4.89
C GLY A 26 13.58 2.53 -5.42
N ARG A 27 12.37 2.41 -5.98
CA ARG A 27 11.59 3.51 -6.57
C ARG A 27 10.62 4.17 -5.56
N THR A 28 11.11 4.52 -4.38
CA THR A 28 10.28 5.06 -3.28
C THR A 28 9.56 6.36 -3.64
N ILE A 29 10.23 7.26 -4.37
CA ILE A 29 9.62 8.55 -4.77
C ILE A 29 8.45 8.33 -5.74
N GLU A 30 8.58 7.37 -6.66
CA GLU A 30 7.51 7.03 -7.61
C GLU A 30 6.32 6.40 -6.89
N ALA A 31 6.56 5.55 -5.90
CA ALA A 31 5.51 4.99 -5.06
C ALA A 31 4.71 6.09 -4.32
N ILE A 32 5.39 7.09 -3.76
CA ILE A 32 4.73 8.23 -3.10
C ILE A 32 3.89 9.02 -4.12
N LYS A 33 4.42 9.28 -5.32
CA LYS A 33 3.65 9.97 -6.38
C LYS A 33 2.41 9.18 -6.79
N LEU A 34 2.52 7.86 -6.93
CA LEU A 34 1.42 6.97 -7.28
C LEU A 34 0.30 7.02 -6.23
N VAL A 35 0.65 6.94 -4.93
CA VAL A 35 -0.31 7.03 -3.81
C VAL A 35 -1.00 8.40 -3.78
N ARG A 36 -0.27 9.49 -4.03
CA ARG A 36 -0.87 10.84 -4.11
C ARG A 36 -1.88 10.95 -5.25
N ALA A 37 -1.52 10.45 -6.43
CA ALA A 37 -2.35 10.57 -7.62
C ALA A 37 -3.63 9.73 -7.54
N SER A 38 -3.55 8.56 -6.91
CA SER A 38 -4.65 7.60 -6.80
C SER A 38 -5.64 7.93 -5.68
N GLN A 39 -5.14 8.30 -4.51
CA GLN A 39 -5.95 8.52 -3.31
C GLN A 39 -6.19 10.01 -3.02
N GLY A 40 -5.58 10.92 -3.78
CA GLY A 40 -5.71 12.36 -3.57
C GLY A 40 -5.01 12.86 -2.30
N LEU A 41 -4.07 12.08 -1.76
CA LEU A 41 -3.39 12.38 -0.50
C LEU A 41 -2.37 13.52 -0.61
N GLY A 42 -2.22 14.24 0.49
CA GLY A 42 -1.11 15.17 0.69
C GLY A 42 0.24 14.44 0.72
N LEU A 43 1.34 15.19 0.55
CA LEU A 43 2.68 14.61 0.51
C LEU A 43 3.02 13.82 1.79
N LYS A 44 2.63 14.36 2.94
CA LYS A 44 2.85 13.71 4.25
C LYS A 44 2.09 12.38 4.32
N ASP A 45 0.78 12.39 4.08
CA ASP A 45 -0.06 11.20 4.24
C ASP A 45 0.31 10.11 3.23
N ALA A 46 0.69 10.48 2.01
CA ALA A 46 1.18 9.52 1.02
C ALA A 46 2.55 8.92 1.40
N LYS A 47 3.43 9.71 2.03
CA LYS A 47 4.70 9.19 2.55
C LYS A 47 4.43 8.20 3.69
N ASP A 48 3.58 8.58 4.64
CA ASP A 48 3.23 7.73 5.78
C ASP A 48 2.61 6.39 5.31
N TYR A 49 1.78 6.43 4.26
CA TYR A 49 1.22 5.23 3.62
C TYR A 49 2.31 4.32 3.04
N VAL A 50 3.21 4.89 2.24
CA VAL A 50 4.32 4.13 1.62
C VAL A 50 5.27 3.58 2.68
N ASP A 51 5.56 4.35 3.73
CA ASP A 51 6.41 3.93 4.84
C ASP A 51 5.78 2.75 5.60
N ALA A 52 4.46 2.75 5.84
CA ALA A 52 3.76 1.61 6.45
C ALA A 52 3.84 0.31 5.61
N LEU A 53 3.81 0.45 4.28
CA LEU A 53 3.99 -0.68 3.36
C LEU A 53 5.45 -1.15 3.27
N GLN A 54 6.41 -0.25 3.52
CA GLN A 54 7.83 -0.57 3.61
C GLN A 54 8.15 -1.30 4.92
N ASP A 55 7.61 -0.83 6.04
CA ASP A 55 7.84 -1.37 7.38
C ASP A 55 7.17 -2.73 7.59
N THR A 56 6.06 -3.02 6.91
CA THR A 56 5.47 -4.38 6.90
C THR A 56 6.41 -5.44 6.31
N ARG A 57 7.49 -5.05 5.61
CA ARG A 57 8.56 -5.94 5.16
C ARG A 57 9.70 -6.11 6.18
N ALA A 58 9.77 -5.23 7.19
CA ALA A 58 10.89 -5.13 8.13
C ALA A 58 10.73 -5.96 9.42
N LYS A 59 9.69 -6.79 9.53
CA LYS A 59 9.52 -7.67 10.69
C LYS A 59 9.92 -9.12 10.33
N PRO A 60 10.95 -9.71 10.97
CA PRO A 60 11.23 -11.14 10.89
C PRO A 60 10.14 -11.99 11.53
#